data_AF-A0A5T5JWF0-F1
#
_entry.id   AF-A0A5T5JWF0-F1
#
_cell.length_a   1.000
_cell.length_b   1.000
_cell.length_c   1.000
_cell.angle_alpha   90.00
_cell.angle_beta   90.00
_cell.angle_gamma   90.00
#
_symmetry.space_group_name_H-M   'P 1'
#
loop_
_entity.id
_entity.type
_entity.pdbx_description
1 polymer ?
#
loop_
_entity_poly.entity_id
_entity_poly.type
_entity_poly.pdbx_seq_one_letter_code
_entity_poly.pdbx_strand_id
1 'polypeptide(L)'
;DITIYLFFLPIALSCFIANENAKDKFVIFSSLVFSYFLFKLILHFTNSADFFYLPGVGSPTFVSYDKLTFNISLLFKGLLILFNADFFSKIISSPEGIFSSLKFTSLVIFFILLISSLIKIRKFSLVDAALLIASLIMIPAYALSDKPVDEGTTRYLIPVIIFGSIFLCRNANVPKISNIVLWFFSISISAYSLIYVNQPDFLF
;
A
#
# COMPACT_ATOMS: atom_id res chain seq x y z
N ASP A 1 -11.79 7.83 8.59
CA ASP A 1 -10.75 7.30 9.49
C ASP A 1 -10.01 6.18 8.77
N ILE A 2 -8.70 6.33 8.59
CA ILE A 2 -7.87 5.37 7.84
C ILE A 2 -7.86 3.98 8.48
N THR A 3 -8.08 3.91 9.80
CA THR A 3 -8.13 2.67 10.58
C THR A 3 -9.27 1.75 10.13
N ILE A 4 -10.40 2.33 9.72
CA ILE A 4 -11.55 1.56 9.21
C ILE A 4 -11.18 0.87 7.90
N TYR A 5 -10.51 1.59 7.00
CA TYR A 5 -10.20 1.10 5.65
C TYR A 5 -8.97 0.19 5.60
N LEU A 6 -8.04 0.32 6.54
CA LEU A 6 -6.85 -0.54 6.61
C LEU A 6 -7.01 -1.78 7.50
N PHE A 7 -7.86 -1.72 8.53
CA PHE A 7 -7.98 -2.80 9.51
C PHE A 7 -9.38 -3.34 9.64
N PHE A 8 -10.38 -2.49 9.95
CA PHE A 8 -11.72 -2.99 10.25
C PHE A 8 -12.38 -3.67 9.04
N LEU A 9 -12.50 -2.93 7.93
CA LEU A 9 -13.18 -3.38 6.72
C LEU A 9 -12.46 -4.57 6.06
N PRO A 10 -11.12 -4.57 5.91
CA PRO A 10 -10.40 -5.72 5.36
C PRO A 10 -10.56 -7.00 6.16
N ILE A 11 -10.49 -6.92 7.50
CA ILE A 11 -10.62 -8.11 8.37
C ILE A 11 -12.08 -8.60 8.39
N ALA A 12 -13.04 -7.69 8.40
CA ALA A 12 -14.45 -8.03 8.30
C ALA A 12 -14.75 -8.78 6.99
N LEU A 13 -14.32 -8.23 5.86
CA LEU A 13 -14.52 -8.84 4.54
C LEU A 13 -13.74 -10.16 4.39
N SER A 14 -12.54 -10.27 4.97
CA SER A 14 -11.77 -11.51 4.94
C SER A 14 -12.50 -12.66 5.63
N CYS A 15 -13.27 -12.40 6.69
CA CYS A 15 -14.05 -13.44 7.37
C CYS A 15 -15.12 -14.10 6.47
N PHE A 16 -15.55 -13.43 5.39
CA PHE A 16 -16.50 -14.00 4.44
C PHE A 16 -15.83 -14.84 3.34
N ILE A 17 -14.62 -14.46 2.92
CA ILE A 17 -13.94 -15.04 1.76
C ILE A 17 -12.96 -16.14 2.17
N ALA A 18 -12.44 -16.07 3.39
CA ALA A 18 -11.33 -16.90 3.81
C ALA A 18 -11.75 -18.34 4.16
N ASN A 19 -10.81 -19.27 3.93
CA ASN A 19 -10.99 -20.70 4.02
C ASN A 19 -10.65 -21.24 5.42
N GLU A 20 -11.16 -20.60 6.47
CA GLU A 20 -11.09 -21.05 7.86
C GLU A 20 -12.42 -21.62 8.32
N ASN A 21 -12.36 -22.35 9.44
CA ASN A 21 -13.55 -22.88 10.10
C ASN A 21 -14.49 -21.75 10.51
N ALA A 22 -15.79 -22.00 10.41
CA ALA A 22 -16.82 -21.01 10.75
C ALA A 22 -16.67 -20.47 12.19
N LYS A 23 -16.26 -21.33 13.14
CA LYS A 23 -16.02 -20.93 14.53
C LYS A 23 -14.91 -19.88 14.64
N ASP A 24 -13.78 -20.08 13.97
CA ASP A 24 -12.64 -19.16 14.04
C ASP A 24 -12.99 -17.82 13.40
N LYS A 25 -13.66 -17.85 12.26
CA LYS A 25 -14.16 -16.65 11.57
C LYS A 25 -15.16 -15.89 12.42
N PHE A 26 -16.07 -16.59 13.10
CA PHE A 26 -17.03 -15.98 14.02
C PHE A 26 -16.32 -15.31 15.20
N VAL A 27 -15.39 -15.99 15.86
CA VAL A 27 -14.64 -15.41 17.00
C VAL A 27 -13.90 -14.14 16.59
N ILE A 28 -13.21 -14.17 15.45
CA ILE A 28 -12.46 -13.00 14.94
C ILE A 28 -13.43 -11.86 14.60
N PHE A 29 -14.51 -12.15 13.87
CA PHE A 29 -15.49 -11.14 13.49
C PHE A 29 -16.17 -10.52 14.71
N SER A 30 -16.58 -11.33 15.70
CA SER A 30 -17.18 -10.84 16.95
C SER A 30 -16.20 -9.97 17.75
N SER A 31 -14.92 -10.37 17.81
CA SER A 31 -13.87 -9.59 18.48
C SER A 31 -13.65 -8.23 17.80
N LEU A 32 -13.69 -8.21 16.47
CA LEU A 32 -13.58 -7.00 15.66
C LEU A 32 -14.75 -6.04 15.91
N VAL A 33 -15.99 -6.55 15.87
CA VAL A 33 -17.19 -5.77 16.16
C VAL A 33 -17.15 -5.20 17.58
N PHE A 34 -16.76 -6.03 18.57
CA PHE A 34 -16.62 -5.59 19.95
C PHE A 34 -15.54 -4.50 20.11
N SER A 35 -14.40 -4.65 19.44
CA SER A 35 -13.32 -3.65 19.47
C SER A 35 -13.76 -2.32 18.86
N TYR A 36 -14.52 -2.35 17.76
CA TYR A 36 -15.06 -1.14 17.14
C TYR A 36 -16.12 -0.46 18.02
N PHE A 37 -16.97 -1.25 18.69
CA PHE A 37 -17.91 -0.74 19.68
C PHE A 37 -17.18 -0.04 20.84
N LEU A 38 -16.15 -0.68 21.40
CA LEU A 38 -15.30 -0.08 22.44
C LEU A 38 -14.65 1.22 21.97
N PHE A 39 -14.11 1.26 20.74
CA PHE A 39 -13.57 2.48 20.15
C PHE A 39 -14.62 3.61 20.10
N LYS A 40 -15.84 3.31 19.64
CA LYS A 40 -16.92 4.31 19.58
C LYS A 40 -17.36 4.76 20.97
N LEU A 41 -17.38 3.86 21.95
CA LEU A 41 -17.70 4.17 23.33
C LEU A 41 -16.63 5.09 23.93
N ILE A 42 -15.34 4.78 23.74
CA ILE A 42 -14.23 5.66 24.16
C ILE A 42 -14.39 7.03 23.50
N LEU A 43 -14.59 7.08 22.18
CA LEU A 43 -14.76 8.32 21.43
C LEU A 43 -15.95 9.14 21.93
N HIS A 44 -17.07 8.50 22.30
CA HIS A 44 -18.24 9.20 22.85
C HIS A 44 -17.91 9.89 24.18
N PHE A 45 -17.13 9.25 25.05
CA PHE A 45 -16.71 9.84 26.33
C PHE A 45 -15.54 10.82 26.20
N THR A 46 -14.71 10.72 25.16
CA THR A 46 -13.55 11.59 24.95
C THR A 46 -13.80 12.75 23.99
N ASN A 47 -14.88 12.74 23.20
CA ASN A 47 -15.35 13.86 22.37
C ASN A 47 -15.94 15.01 23.21
N SER A 48 -15.17 15.51 24.17
CA SER A 48 -15.25 16.93 24.50
C SER A 48 -14.67 17.71 23.32
N ALA A 49 -15.25 18.88 23.02
CA ALA A 49 -14.96 19.66 21.81
C ALA A 49 -13.47 20.04 21.63
N ASP A 50 -12.64 19.86 22.67
CA ASP A 50 -11.25 20.34 22.74
C ASP A 50 -10.18 19.27 22.46
N PHE A 51 -10.51 17.98 22.31
CA PHE A 51 -9.48 16.93 22.21
C PHE A 51 -9.07 16.52 20.77
N PHE A 52 -9.98 16.55 19.78
CA PHE A 52 -9.69 16.06 18.43
C PHE A 52 -10.41 16.84 17.32
N TYR A 53 -10.37 18.18 17.38
CA TYR A 53 -10.80 19.01 16.25
C TYR A 53 -9.63 19.13 15.25
N LEU A 54 -9.75 18.52 14.06
CA LEU A 54 -8.91 18.85 12.91
C LEU A 54 -9.63 19.91 12.06
N PRO A 55 -9.34 21.21 12.25
CA PRO A 55 -9.90 22.24 11.39
C PRO A 55 -9.51 22.03 9.93
N GLY A 56 -10.45 22.28 9.01
CA GLY A 56 -10.16 22.43 7.59
C GLY A 56 -10.16 21.15 6.75
N VAL A 57 -10.37 19.96 7.32
CA VAL A 57 -10.48 18.72 6.53
C VAL A 57 -11.95 18.38 6.32
N GLY A 58 -12.56 18.92 5.26
CA GLY A 58 -13.92 18.54 4.85
C GLY A 58 -14.05 17.03 4.58
N SER A 59 -15.27 16.50 4.66
CA SER A 59 -15.56 15.09 4.34
C SER A 59 -15.05 14.71 2.95
N PRO A 60 -14.45 13.52 2.76
CA PRO A 60 -13.98 13.09 1.45
C PRO A 60 -15.17 12.94 0.48
N THR A 61 -15.00 13.42 -0.74
CA THR A 61 -15.98 13.26 -1.83
C THR A 61 -15.37 12.49 -2.99
N PHE A 62 -16.22 11.98 -3.88
CA PHE A 62 -15.73 11.41 -5.13
C PHE A 62 -15.10 12.49 -5.99
N VAL A 63 -14.03 12.13 -6.68
CA VAL A 63 -13.33 12.99 -7.62
C VAL A 63 -14.26 13.45 -8.73
N SER A 64 -14.12 14.70 -9.18
CA SER A 64 -14.80 15.17 -10.38
C SER A 64 -14.25 14.45 -11.62
N TYR A 65 -15.10 14.32 -12.65
CA TYR A 65 -14.72 13.64 -13.90
C TYR A 65 -13.41 14.17 -14.49
N ASP A 66 -13.24 15.50 -14.53
CA ASP A 66 -12.04 16.15 -15.10
C ASP A 66 -10.75 15.85 -14.33
N LYS A 67 -10.86 15.52 -13.03
CA LYS A 67 -9.72 15.22 -12.16
C LYS A 67 -9.38 13.73 -12.12
N LEU A 68 -10.21 12.86 -12.69
CA LEU A 68 -9.97 11.41 -12.66
C LEU A 68 -8.65 11.03 -13.37
N THR A 69 -8.42 11.56 -14.57
CA THR A 69 -7.18 11.31 -15.32
C THR A 69 -5.95 11.83 -14.57
N PHE A 70 -6.06 12.99 -13.93
CA PHE A 70 -5.01 13.54 -13.08
C PHE A 70 -4.70 12.61 -11.91
N ASN A 71 -5.71 12.11 -11.19
CA ASN A 71 -5.52 11.19 -10.07
C ASN A 71 -4.87 9.87 -10.50
N ILE A 72 -5.27 9.33 -11.66
CA ILE A 72 -4.66 8.11 -12.21
C ILE A 72 -3.19 8.37 -12.57
N SER A 73 -2.88 9.49 -13.22
CA SER A 73 -1.50 9.89 -13.51
C SER A 73 -0.67 10.04 -12.23
N LEU A 74 -1.24 10.71 -11.22
CA LEU A 74 -0.61 10.92 -9.93
C LEU A 74 -0.40 9.60 -9.16
N LEU A 75 -1.27 8.60 -9.35
CA LEU A 75 -1.09 7.26 -8.79
C LEU A 75 0.17 6.59 -9.35
N PHE A 76 0.35 6.60 -10.67
CA PHE A 76 1.56 6.05 -11.31
C PHE A 76 2.80 6.84 -10.93
N LYS A 77 2.75 8.18 -11.01
CA LYS A 77 3.85 9.06 -10.60
C LYS A 77 4.22 8.81 -9.13
N GLY A 78 3.23 8.65 -8.27
CA GLY A 78 3.42 8.34 -6.86
C GLY A 78 4.12 7.02 -6.60
N LEU A 79 3.77 5.96 -7.34
CA LEU A 79 4.50 4.70 -7.25
C LEU A 79 5.96 4.84 -7.69
N LEU A 80 6.23 5.63 -8.75
CA LEU A 80 7.60 5.90 -9.19
C LEU A 80 8.39 6.67 -8.13
N ILE A 81 7.80 7.71 -7.54
CA ILE A 81 8.43 8.50 -6.46
C ILE A 81 8.70 7.63 -5.24
N LEU A 82 7.73 6.81 -4.82
CA LEU A 82 7.84 5.95 -3.64
C LEU A 82 9.03 4.99 -3.74
N PHE A 83 9.33 4.49 -4.94
CA PHE A 83 10.46 3.61 -5.20
C PHE A 83 11.72 4.35 -5.67
N ASN A 84 11.69 5.69 -5.74
CA ASN A 84 12.72 6.51 -6.36
C ASN A 84 13.11 5.99 -7.76
N ALA A 85 12.09 5.57 -8.50
CA ALA A 85 12.14 4.90 -9.79
C ALA A 85 11.73 5.82 -10.94
N ASP A 86 11.53 7.12 -10.68
CA ASP A 86 11.23 8.08 -11.73
C ASP A 86 12.46 8.28 -12.62
N PHE A 87 12.42 7.71 -13.83
CA PHE A 87 13.46 7.84 -14.85
C PHE A 87 13.08 8.82 -15.95
N PHE A 88 11.89 9.43 -15.90
CA PHE A 88 11.47 10.39 -16.92
C PHE A 88 12.40 11.61 -16.91
N SER A 89 12.70 12.14 -18.10
CA SER A 89 13.59 13.28 -18.33
C SER A 89 15.05 13.08 -17.87
N LYS A 90 15.44 11.91 -17.36
CA LYS A 90 16.84 11.58 -17.06
C LYS A 90 17.57 11.09 -18.31
N ILE A 91 18.86 11.40 -18.42
CA ILE A 91 19.71 10.93 -19.50
C ILE A 91 19.84 9.39 -19.40
N ILE A 92 19.57 8.67 -20.50
CA ILE A 92 19.55 7.20 -20.51
C ILE A 92 20.90 6.61 -20.07
N SER A 93 22.01 7.24 -20.47
CA SER A 93 23.37 6.80 -20.14
C SER A 93 23.90 7.33 -18.82
N SER A 94 23.19 8.21 -18.10
CA SER A 94 23.66 8.68 -16.81
C SER A 94 23.45 7.62 -15.73
N PRO A 95 24.30 7.58 -14.68
CA PRO A 95 24.10 6.69 -13.54
C PRO A 95 22.68 6.83 -12.97
N GLU A 96 22.19 8.05 -12.76
CA GLU A 96 20.85 8.31 -12.24
C GLU A 96 19.74 7.72 -13.12
N GLY A 97 19.84 7.84 -14.45
CA GLY A 97 18.87 7.27 -15.39
C GLY A 97 18.87 5.74 -15.33
N ILE A 98 20.06 5.12 -15.33
CA ILE A 98 20.23 3.67 -15.24
C ILE A 98 19.67 3.13 -13.93
N PHE A 99 20.05 3.71 -12.78
CA PHE A 99 19.61 3.25 -11.47
C PHE A 99 18.12 3.47 -11.23
N SER A 100 17.54 4.56 -11.71
CA SER A 100 16.09 4.80 -11.64
C SER A 100 15.32 3.77 -12.47
N SER A 101 15.84 3.42 -13.65
CA SER A 101 15.27 2.37 -14.52
C SER A 101 15.37 0.97 -13.90
N LEU A 102 16.47 0.66 -13.20
CA LEU A 102 16.62 -0.59 -12.45
C LEU A 102 15.62 -0.68 -11.28
N LYS A 103 15.42 0.42 -10.54
CA LYS A 103 14.39 0.48 -9.48
C LYS A 103 12.98 0.31 -10.03
N PHE A 104 12.69 0.89 -11.20
CA PHE A 104 11.44 0.66 -11.90
C PHE A 104 11.27 -0.82 -12.27
N THR A 105 12.34 -1.45 -12.76
CA THR A 105 12.33 -2.88 -13.07
C THR A 105 12.04 -3.72 -11.82
N SER A 106 12.62 -3.40 -10.67
CA SER A 106 12.28 -4.04 -9.37
C SER A 106 10.80 -3.89 -9.01
N LEU A 107 10.23 -2.70 -9.20
CA LEU A 107 8.81 -2.44 -8.96
C LEU A 107 7.92 -3.29 -9.88
N VAL A 108 8.27 -3.42 -11.16
CA VAL A 108 7.54 -4.26 -12.11
C VAL A 108 7.64 -5.74 -11.72
N ILE A 109 8.83 -6.22 -11.36
CA ILE A 109 9.05 -7.60 -10.89
C ILE A 109 8.21 -7.88 -9.64
N PHE A 110 8.14 -6.94 -8.69
CA PHE A 110 7.31 -7.07 -7.49
C PHE A 110 5.84 -7.33 -7.85
N PHE A 111 5.25 -6.53 -8.75
CA PHE A 111 3.85 -6.73 -9.16
C PHE A 111 3.64 -8.01 -9.97
N ILE A 112 4.60 -8.40 -10.83
CA ILE A 112 4.53 -9.68 -11.56
C ILE A 112 4.50 -10.85 -10.58
N LEU A 113 5.38 -10.87 -9.58
CA LEU A 113 5.41 -11.90 -8.55
C LEU A 113 4.11 -11.90 -7.74
N LEU A 114 3.57 -10.73 -7.43
CA LEU A 114 2.35 -10.59 -6.63
C LEU A 114 1.15 -11.17 -7.38
N ILE A 115 0.99 -10.81 -8.65
CA ILE A 115 -0.06 -11.33 -9.53
C ILE A 115 0.13 -12.83 -9.75
N SER A 116 1.36 -13.30 -10.00
CA SER A 116 1.65 -14.73 -10.17
C SER A 116 1.30 -15.55 -8.93
N SER A 117 1.60 -15.03 -7.74
CA SER A 117 1.27 -15.68 -6.46
C SER A 117 -0.24 -15.71 -6.24
N LEU A 118 -0.93 -14.60 -6.55
CA LEU A 118 -2.39 -14.50 -6.46
C LEU A 118 -3.11 -15.53 -7.33
N ILE A 119 -2.69 -15.69 -8.59
CA ILE A 119 -3.30 -16.64 -9.55
C ILE A 119 -3.12 -18.10 -9.09
N LYS A 120 -2.03 -18.40 -8.38
CA LYS A 120 -1.73 -19.76 -7.92
C LYS A 120 -2.46 -20.15 -6.63
N ILE A 121 -2.92 -19.18 -5.85
CA ILE A 121 -3.63 -19.45 -4.60
C ILE A 121 -5.02 -20.00 -4.89
N ARG A 122 -5.29 -21.21 -4.38
CA ARG A 122 -6.62 -21.84 -4.47
C ARG A 122 -7.51 -21.54 -3.28
N LYS A 123 -6.92 -21.25 -2.12
CA LYS A 123 -7.61 -21.05 -0.85
C LYS A 123 -6.89 -19.93 -0.09
N PHE A 124 -7.59 -18.84 0.18
CA PHE A 124 -7.04 -17.74 0.97
C PHE A 124 -7.15 -18.07 2.45
N SER A 125 -6.06 -17.88 3.19
CA SER A 125 -6.18 -17.70 4.63
C SER A 125 -6.78 -16.32 4.94
N LEU A 126 -7.31 -16.15 6.15
CA LEU A 126 -7.90 -14.91 6.64
C LEU A 126 -6.88 -13.77 6.57
N VAL A 127 -5.63 -14.05 6.93
CA VAL A 127 -4.55 -13.07 6.84
C VAL A 127 -4.27 -12.70 5.38
N ASP A 128 -4.22 -13.67 4.48
CA ASP A 128 -3.97 -13.39 3.05
C ASP A 128 -5.10 -12.56 2.44
N ALA A 129 -6.35 -12.90 2.75
CA ALA A 129 -7.52 -12.15 2.32
C ALA A 129 -7.53 -10.73 2.90
N ALA A 130 -7.24 -10.56 4.19
CA ALA A 130 -7.19 -9.25 4.83
C ALA A 130 -6.11 -8.35 4.22
N LEU A 131 -4.90 -8.88 4.00
CA LEU A 131 -3.79 -8.14 3.38
C LEU A 131 -4.14 -7.69 1.96
N LEU A 132 -4.75 -8.56 1.16
CA LEU A 132 -5.16 -8.24 -0.21
C LEU A 132 -6.27 -7.19 -0.24
N ILE A 133 -7.30 -7.34 0.58
CA ILE A 133 -8.42 -6.39 0.62
C ILE A 133 -7.94 -5.02 1.10
N ALA A 134 -7.10 -4.99 2.14
CA ALA A 134 -6.50 -3.74 2.65
C ALA A 134 -5.65 -3.05 1.58
N SER A 135 -4.88 -3.81 0.81
CA SER A 135 -4.09 -3.28 -0.31
C SER A 135 -4.99 -2.75 -1.43
N LEU A 136 -5.98 -3.54 -1.83
CA LEU A 136 -6.83 -3.26 -3.00
C LEU A 136 -7.78 -2.10 -2.78
N ILE A 137 -8.23 -1.83 -1.55
CA ILE A 137 -9.12 -0.71 -1.25
C ILE A 137 -8.38 0.63 -1.39
N MET A 138 -7.07 0.68 -1.12
CA MET A 138 -6.31 1.93 -1.16
C MET A 138 -6.15 2.49 -2.58
N ILE A 139 -6.06 1.62 -3.60
CA ILE A 139 -5.92 2.01 -5.01
C ILE A 139 -7.12 2.82 -5.52
N PRO A 140 -8.37 2.31 -5.48
CA PRO A 140 -9.55 3.07 -5.88
C PRO A 140 -9.86 4.19 -4.89
N ALA A 141 -9.58 4.04 -3.59
CA ALA A 141 -9.73 5.14 -2.64
C ALA A 141 -8.83 6.32 -3.00
N TYR A 142 -7.62 6.07 -3.51
CA TYR A 142 -6.76 7.11 -4.04
C TYR A 142 -7.27 7.65 -5.37
N ALA A 143 -7.51 6.78 -6.37
CA ALA A 143 -7.89 7.22 -7.71
C ALA A 143 -9.23 7.98 -7.75
N LEU A 144 -10.21 7.58 -6.94
CA LEU A 144 -11.57 8.09 -6.97
C LEU A 144 -11.88 9.15 -5.91
N SER A 145 -10.92 9.52 -5.06
CA SER A 145 -11.13 10.55 -4.04
C SER A 145 -10.76 11.95 -4.55
N ASP A 146 -11.42 12.97 -4.01
CA ASP A 146 -11.05 14.39 -4.16
C ASP A 146 -9.80 14.81 -3.34
N LYS A 147 -9.24 13.91 -2.53
CA LYS A 147 -8.13 14.17 -1.61
C LYS A 147 -6.71 14.13 -2.20
N PRO A 148 -6.40 13.40 -3.27
CA PRO A 148 -5.11 13.54 -3.93
C PRO A 148 -4.99 14.96 -4.50
N VAL A 149 -4.13 15.77 -3.88
CA VAL A 149 -3.85 17.14 -4.34
C VAL A 149 -2.43 17.22 -4.92
N ASP A 150 -1.52 16.38 -4.42
CA ASP A 150 -0.10 16.39 -4.76
C ASP A 150 0.58 15.03 -4.54
N GLU A 151 1.88 14.99 -4.84
CA GLU A 151 2.74 13.82 -4.67
C GLU A 151 2.88 13.37 -3.20
N GLY A 152 2.62 14.24 -2.22
CA GLY A 152 2.65 13.90 -0.79
C GLY A 152 1.49 13.00 -0.37
N THR A 153 0.39 13.01 -1.12
CA THR A 153 -0.74 12.11 -0.87
C THR A 153 -0.45 10.65 -1.24
N THR A 154 0.64 10.39 -1.96
CA THR A 154 1.03 9.03 -2.40
C THR A 154 1.40 8.11 -1.23
N ARG A 155 1.60 8.66 -0.02
CA ARG A 155 1.70 7.91 1.25
C ARG A 155 0.53 6.96 1.49
N TYR A 156 -0.64 7.22 0.91
CA TYR A 156 -1.79 6.31 0.98
C TYR A 156 -1.57 5.00 0.18
N LEU A 157 -0.55 4.92 -0.68
CA LEU A 157 -0.16 3.71 -1.42
C LEU A 157 0.86 2.85 -0.68
N ILE A 158 1.50 3.36 0.40
CA ILE A 158 2.44 2.60 1.23
C ILE A 158 1.83 1.26 1.73
N PRO A 159 0.58 1.21 2.22
CA PRO A 159 -0.04 -0.04 2.63
C PRO A 159 -0.08 -1.11 1.52
N VAL A 160 -0.24 -0.72 0.26
CA VAL A 160 -0.23 -1.63 -0.89
C VAL A 160 1.11 -2.36 -0.99
N ILE A 161 2.21 -1.63 -0.77
CA ILE A 161 3.57 -2.17 -0.84
C ILE A 161 3.87 -3.06 0.37
N ILE A 162 3.53 -2.58 1.57
CA ILE A 162 3.81 -3.33 2.82
C ILE A 162 3.00 -4.64 2.84
N PHE A 163 1.68 -4.55 2.66
CA PHE A 163 0.81 -5.72 2.72
C PHE A 163 1.03 -6.65 1.52
N GLY A 164 1.29 -6.10 0.33
CA GLY A 164 1.70 -6.89 -0.83
C GLY A 164 3.01 -7.65 -0.60
N SER A 165 3.99 -7.04 0.07
CA SER A 165 5.25 -7.71 0.44
C SER A 165 5.04 -8.84 1.45
N ILE A 166 4.24 -8.61 2.49
CA ILE A 166 3.91 -9.66 3.48
C ILE A 166 3.18 -10.82 2.79
N PHE A 167 2.22 -10.51 1.92
CA PHE A 167 1.49 -11.51 1.15
C PHE A 167 2.43 -12.33 0.25
N LEU A 168 3.37 -11.67 -0.44
CA LEU A 168 4.40 -12.32 -1.24
C LEU A 168 5.27 -13.25 -0.40
N CYS A 169 5.78 -12.82 0.75
CA CYS A 169 6.59 -13.66 1.62
C CYS A 169 5.87 -14.93 2.09
N ARG A 170 4.53 -14.87 2.22
CA ARG A 170 3.70 -16.01 2.63
C ARG A 170 3.40 -16.97 1.49
N ASN A 171 3.26 -16.48 0.26
CA ASN A 171 2.63 -17.21 -0.83
C ASN A 171 3.50 -17.40 -2.08
N ALA A 172 4.61 -16.65 -2.21
CA ALA A 172 5.48 -16.75 -3.36
C ALA A 172 6.33 -18.01 -3.28
N ASN A 173 6.16 -18.90 -4.26
CA ASN A 173 7.02 -20.06 -4.43
C ASN A 173 8.15 -19.73 -5.41
N VAL A 174 9.19 -19.07 -4.90
CA VAL A 174 10.37 -18.68 -5.68
C VAL A 174 11.50 -19.69 -5.42
N PRO A 175 12.11 -20.28 -6.45
CA PRO A 175 13.26 -21.16 -6.28
C PRO A 175 14.38 -20.49 -5.49
N LYS A 176 15.06 -21.23 -4.61
CA LYS A 176 16.08 -20.70 -3.68
C LYS A 176 17.13 -19.82 -4.38
N ILE A 177 17.59 -20.22 -5.57
CA ILE A 177 18.59 -19.49 -6.36
C ILE A 177 18.03 -18.14 -6.85
N SER A 178 16.80 -18.13 -7.39
CA SER A 178 16.13 -16.90 -7.82
C SER A 178 15.89 -15.94 -6.65
N ASN A 179 15.56 -16.48 -5.47
CA ASN A 179 15.39 -15.67 -4.26
C ASN A 179 16.70 -15.00 -3.83
N ILE A 180 17.83 -15.72 -3.87
CA ILE A 180 19.15 -15.16 -3.57
C ILE A 180 19.52 -14.03 -4.55
N VAL A 181 19.25 -14.25 -5.85
CA VAL A 181 19.50 -13.23 -6.88
C VAL A 181 18.64 -11.99 -6.66
N LEU A 182 17.34 -12.15 -6.36
CA LEU A 182 16.44 -11.03 -6.07
C LEU A 182 16.86 -10.25 -4.81
N TRP A 183 17.32 -10.96 -3.78
CA TRP A 183 17.87 -10.36 -2.56
C TRP A 183 19.12 -9.55 -2.85
N PHE A 184 20.09 -10.14 -3.56
CA PHE A 184 21.33 -9.46 -3.91
C PHE A 184 21.09 -8.23 -4.78
N PHE A 185 20.19 -8.34 -5.76
CA PHE A 185 19.77 -7.25 -6.62
C PHE A 185 19.12 -6.11 -5.83
N SER A 186 18.15 -6.44 -4.97
CA SER A 186 17.45 -5.46 -4.13
C SER A 186 18.41 -4.74 -3.17
N ILE A 187 19.27 -5.50 -2.47
CA ILE A 187 20.27 -4.92 -1.55
C ILE A 187 21.23 -4.01 -2.31
N SER A 188 21.75 -4.44 -3.47
CA SER A 188 22.72 -3.65 -4.23
C SER A 188 22.13 -2.32 -4.70
N ILE A 189 20.88 -2.33 -5.16
CA ILE A 189 20.16 -1.12 -5.58
C ILE A 189 19.88 -0.20 -4.37
N SER A 190 19.45 -0.77 -3.23
CA SER A 190 19.21 -0.01 -2.00
C SER A 190 20.50 0.56 -1.42
N ALA A 191 21.60 -0.19 -1.41
CA ALA A 191 22.90 0.27 -0.94
C ALA A 191 23.44 1.41 -1.81
N TYR A 192 23.32 1.29 -3.14
CA TYR A 192 23.67 2.39 -4.04
C TYR A 192 22.83 3.64 -3.75
N SER A 193 21.53 3.47 -3.47
CA SER A 193 20.68 4.61 -3.12
C SER A 193 21.14 5.31 -1.84
N LEU A 194 21.64 4.60 -0.83
CA LEU A 194 22.19 5.23 0.39
C LEU A 194 23.48 6.01 0.14
N ILE A 195 24.31 5.55 -0.81
CA ILE A 195 25.58 6.20 -1.15
C ILE A 195 25.33 7.48 -1.96
N TYR A 196 24.33 7.47 -2.86
CA TYR A 196 24.04 8.59 -3.75
C TYR A 196 23.05 9.62 -3.14
N VAL A 197 22.18 9.21 -2.20
CA VAL A 197 21.24 10.10 -1.47
C VAL A 197 21.94 10.96 -0.40
N ASN A 198 23.22 10.71 -0.11
CA ASN A 198 24.03 11.60 0.72
C ASN A 198 24.57 12.85 -0.03
N GLN A 199 24.09 13.13 -1.25
CA GLN A 199 24.10 14.50 -1.77
C GLN A 199 22.83 15.21 -1.28
N PRO A 200 22.95 16.32 -0.53
CA PRO A 200 21.83 16.92 0.17
C PRO A 200 20.90 17.65 -0.81
N ASP A 201 19.86 16.96 -1.28
CA ASP A 201 18.75 17.57 -2.05
C ASP A 201 17.65 18.13 -1.13
N PHE A 202 18.00 18.60 0.07
CA PHE A 202 17.13 19.41 0.91
C PHE A 202 17.69 20.83 1.04
N LEU A 203 17.66 21.56 -0.07
CA LEU A 203 17.55 23.02 -0.02
C LEU A 203 16.08 23.35 -0.32
N PHE A 204 15.27 23.38 0.74
CA PHE A 204 14.02 24.15 0.75
C PHE A 204 14.35 25.64 0.84
#